data_AF-A0A1V4AF93-F1
#
_entry.id   AF-A0A1V4AF93-F1
#
_cell.length_a   1.000
_cell.length_b   1.000
_cell.length_c   1.000
_cell.angle_alpha   90.00
_cell.angle_beta   90.00
_cell.angle_gamma   90.00
#
_symmetry.space_group_name_H-M   'P 1'
#
loop_
_entity.id
_entity.type
_entity.pdbx_description
1 polymer ?
#
loop_
_entity_poly.entity_id
_entity_poly.type
_entity_poly.pdbx_seq_one_letter_code
_entity_poly.pdbx_strand_id
1 'polypeptide(L)'
;MSPPPPPLGRPRKRAALALDPALDDAELVAARAALIQGRWGAVRTLLAETGDDWDLRGHRLVVLGREPAAAAWAQDWRLVEPESRDAGTLLACALVFRALRGKARPQKAEAACRASAAAAPADPTPWLAQLLLARSLGAEEDVVRLFDQVRHRHPEHHHAHHLILARLAERRPGAGQDPLHEVYDFAAWAAEQAPADSPLAVLPVIAHAERYRVLAAAGSESVIPQDSGHWAGRRARQVMKAAFDWWLEWEREDHPRGRIDLNFLAHAKFCEGRAAEAAALFHRIGPYATEAPWSYPDRDPRDAFEWARAAALGSA
;
A
#
# COMPACT_ATOMS: atom_id res chain seq x y z
N MET A 1 -34.22 19.10 49.48
CA MET A 1 -32.83 18.69 49.19
C MET A 1 -32.84 18.02 47.83
N SER A 2 -32.27 18.66 46.81
CA SER A 2 -32.23 18.12 45.45
C SER A 2 -31.12 17.08 45.31
N PRO A 3 -31.29 16.02 44.52
CA PRO A 3 -30.27 14.98 44.36
C PRO A 3 -29.06 15.52 43.57
N PRO A 4 -27.85 14.96 43.81
CA PRO A 4 -26.65 15.40 43.11
C PRO A 4 -26.72 15.01 41.62
N PRO A 5 -26.08 15.80 40.74
CA PRO A 5 -26.03 15.49 39.31
C PRO A 5 -25.25 14.20 39.05
N PRO A 6 -25.60 13.45 37.99
CA PRO A 6 -24.90 12.21 37.65
C PRO A 6 -23.44 12.50 37.24
N PRO A 7 -22.51 11.56 37.52
CA PRO A 7 -21.11 11.75 37.19
C PRO A 7 -20.92 11.83 35.67
N LEU A 8 -20.13 12.81 35.24
CA LEU A 8 -19.73 13.00 33.85
C LEU A 8 -19.12 11.69 33.32
N GLY A 9 -19.71 11.16 32.24
CA GLY A 9 -19.27 9.92 31.61
C GLY A 9 -17.78 9.97 31.25
N ARG A 10 -17.07 8.89 31.54
CA ARG A 10 -15.68 8.70 31.12
C ARG A 10 -15.57 8.99 29.62
N PRO A 11 -14.53 9.72 29.16
CA PRO A 11 -14.32 9.92 27.73
C PRO A 11 -14.22 8.54 27.08
N ARG A 12 -15.02 8.31 26.02
CA ARG A 12 -14.85 7.16 25.13
C ARG A 12 -13.37 7.12 24.78
N LYS A 13 -12.66 6.07 25.19
CA LYS A 13 -11.32 5.76 24.72
C LYS A 13 -11.40 5.87 23.19
N ARG A 14 -10.78 6.88 22.58
CA ARG A 14 -10.70 6.99 21.12
C ARG A 14 -10.28 5.61 20.63
N ALA A 15 -11.09 4.99 19.76
CA ALA A 15 -10.69 3.73 19.14
C ALA A 15 -9.31 4.00 18.54
N ALA A 16 -8.28 3.29 19.01
CA ALA A 16 -6.93 3.50 18.54
C ALA A 16 -6.92 3.38 17.01
N LEU A 17 -6.33 4.36 16.32
CA LEU A 17 -6.22 4.34 14.88
C LEU A 17 -5.54 3.04 14.43
N ALA A 18 -6.30 2.18 13.75
CA ALA A 18 -5.80 0.90 13.27
C ALA A 18 -5.14 1.12 11.91
N LEU A 19 -3.83 0.88 11.83
CA LEU A 19 -3.09 0.79 10.57
C LEU A 19 -3.34 -0.59 9.95
N ASP A 20 -4.61 -0.87 9.65
CA ASP A 20 -5.04 -2.16 9.14
C ASP A 20 -4.72 -2.25 7.64
N PRO A 21 -3.88 -3.22 7.21
CA PRO A 21 -3.55 -3.36 5.79
C PRO A 21 -4.73 -3.82 4.93
N ALA A 22 -5.87 -4.23 5.52
CA ALA A 22 -7.11 -4.51 4.79
C ALA A 22 -7.90 -3.24 4.43
N LEU A 23 -7.47 -2.06 4.89
CA LEU A 23 -8.10 -0.79 4.56
C LEU A 23 -9.60 -0.82 4.89
N ASP A 24 -10.47 -0.55 3.92
CA ASP A 24 -11.93 -0.60 4.04
C ASP A 24 -12.58 -1.90 3.53
N ASP A 25 -11.79 -2.93 3.20
CA ASP A 25 -12.29 -4.25 2.80
C ASP A 25 -12.77 -5.06 4.02
N ALA A 26 -14.04 -4.88 4.38
CA ALA A 26 -14.66 -5.55 5.51
C ALA A 26 -14.72 -7.08 5.35
N GLU A 27 -14.84 -7.57 4.11
CA GLU A 27 -14.89 -9.01 3.82
C GLU A 27 -13.51 -9.65 4.05
N LEU A 28 -12.44 -8.96 3.64
CA LEU A 28 -11.06 -9.35 3.94
C LEU A 28 -10.78 -9.35 5.45
N VAL A 29 -11.25 -8.34 6.19
CA VAL A 29 -11.13 -8.30 7.66
C VAL A 29 -11.79 -9.54 8.27
N ALA A 30 -13.01 -9.87 7.84
CA ALA A 30 -13.76 -11.03 8.34
C ALA A 30 -13.07 -12.36 7.98
N ALA A 31 -12.63 -12.53 6.74
CA ALA A 31 -11.94 -13.73 6.28
C ALA A 31 -10.59 -13.91 6.98
N ARG A 32 -9.84 -12.83 7.21
CA ARG A 32 -8.58 -12.87 7.97
C ARG A 32 -8.81 -13.27 9.43
N ALA A 33 -9.85 -12.74 10.08
CA ALA A 33 -10.23 -13.16 11.43
C ALA A 33 -10.62 -14.64 11.50
N ALA A 34 -11.32 -15.15 10.48
CA ALA A 34 -11.63 -16.57 10.36
C ALA A 34 -10.37 -17.43 10.11
N LEU A 35 -9.46 -16.97 9.25
CA LEU A 35 -8.19 -17.64 8.97
C LEU A 35 -7.32 -17.78 10.23
N ILE A 36 -7.26 -16.75 11.08
CA ILE A 36 -6.55 -16.80 12.37
C ILE A 36 -7.10 -17.93 13.27
N GLN A 37 -8.39 -18.25 13.16
CA GLN A 37 -9.06 -19.33 13.89
C GLN A 37 -8.99 -20.69 13.17
N GLY A 38 -8.22 -20.81 12.08
CA GLY A 38 -8.10 -22.03 11.29
C GLY A 38 -9.25 -22.30 10.32
N ARG A 39 -10.18 -21.36 10.17
CA ARG A 39 -11.33 -21.48 9.27
C ARG A 39 -10.99 -20.97 7.87
N TRP A 40 -10.07 -21.66 7.18
CA TRP A 40 -9.65 -21.29 5.82
C TRP A 40 -10.78 -21.35 4.78
N GLY A 41 -11.90 -22.04 5.06
CA GLY A 41 -13.08 -22.04 4.19
C GLY A 41 -13.66 -20.64 3.92
N ALA A 42 -13.55 -19.71 4.88
CA ALA A 42 -13.96 -18.31 4.66
C ALA A 42 -13.06 -17.60 3.64
N VAL A 43 -11.76 -17.93 3.61
CA VAL A 43 -10.81 -17.42 2.60
C VAL A 43 -11.13 -18.01 1.23
N ARG A 44 -11.47 -19.31 1.17
CA ARG A 44 -11.92 -19.94 -0.08
C ARG A 44 -13.12 -19.22 -0.69
N THR A 45 -14.15 -18.95 0.12
CA THR A 45 -15.33 -18.21 -0.35
C THR A 45 -14.97 -16.80 -0.83
N LEU A 46 -14.20 -16.05 -0.03
CA LEU A 46 -13.74 -14.70 -0.39
C LEU A 46 -13.02 -14.68 -1.76
N LEU A 47 -12.09 -15.60 -1.98
CA LEU A 47 -11.29 -15.65 -3.21
C LEU A 47 -12.11 -16.09 -4.42
N ALA A 48 -13.09 -16.98 -4.23
CA ALA A 48 -14.03 -17.35 -5.28
C ALA A 48 -14.93 -16.17 -5.70
N GLU A 49 -15.41 -15.37 -4.74
CA GLU A 49 -16.20 -14.15 -5.00
C GLU A 49 -15.36 -13.02 -5.60
N THR A 50 -14.07 -12.96 -5.27
CA THR A 50 -13.12 -11.99 -5.85
C THR A 50 -12.91 -12.22 -7.35
N GLY A 51 -12.88 -13.49 -7.77
CA GLY A 51 -12.65 -13.86 -9.17
C GLY A 51 -11.34 -13.30 -9.72
N ASP A 52 -11.43 -12.71 -10.92
CA ASP A 52 -10.32 -12.20 -11.71
C ASP A 52 -10.10 -10.67 -11.56
N ASP A 53 -10.69 -10.04 -10.52
CA ASP A 53 -10.29 -8.68 -10.14
C ASP A 53 -8.86 -8.74 -9.57
N TRP A 54 -7.87 -8.52 -10.44
CA TRP A 54 -6.48 -8.79 -10.11
C TRP A 54 -5.90 -7.87 -9.04
N ASP A 55 -6.34 -6.61 -8.97
CA ASP A 55 -5.89 -5.69 -7.91
C ASP A 55 -6.52 -6.07 -6.56
N LEU A 56 -7.81 -6.44 -6.54
CA LEU A 56 -8.50 -6.86 -5.32
C LEU A 56 -7.95 -8.21 -4.83
N ARG A 57 -7.81 -9.16 -5.74
CA ARG A 57 -7.23 -10.49 -5.48
C ARG A 57 -5.80 -10.38 -4.96
N GLY A 58 -4.96 -9.60 -5.64
CA GLY A 58 -3.59 -9.34 -5.21
C GLY A 58 -3.52 -8.69 -3.83
N HIS A 59 -4.38 -7.69 -3.56
CA HIS A 59 -4.49 -7.06 -2.25
C HIS A 59 -4.88 -8.07 -1.16
N ARG A 60 -5.98 -8.81 -1.34
CA ARG A 60 -6.50 -9.80 -0.39
C ARG A 60 -5.48 -10.88 -0.05
N LEU A 61 -4.85 -11.50 -1.07
CA LEU A 61 -3.86 -12.56 -0.87
C LEU A 61 -2.58 -12.06 -0.18
N VAL A 62 -2.12 -10.85 -0.50
CA VAL A 62 -0.98 -10.23 0.17
C VAL A 62 -1.31 -9.97 1.65
N VAL A 63 -2.48 -9.43 1.96
CA VAL A 63 -2.90 -9.16 3.34
C VAL A 63 -3.05 -10.46 4.14
N LEU A 64 -3.74 -11.46 3.59
CA LEU A 64 -3.90 -12.77 4.23
C LEU A 64 -2.55 -13.47 4.44
N GLY A 65 -1.63 -13.37 3.46
CA GLY A 65 -0.30 -13.97 3.55
C GLY A 65 0.58 -13.39 4.67
N ARG A 66 0.28 -12.19 5.19
CA ARG A 66 1.01 -11.61 6.33
C ARG A 66 0.76 -12.38 7.63
N GLU A 67 -0.40 -13.04 7.75
CA GLU A 67 -0.78 -13.74 8.97
C GLU A 67 0.21 -14.85 9.33
N PRO A 68 0.68 -14.96 10.58
CA PRO A 68 1.69 -15.94 10.98
C PRO A 68 1.30 -17.40 10.66
N ALA A 69 0.02 -17.72 10.77
CA ALA A 69 -0.53 -19.05 10.55
C ALA A 69 -0.96 -19.32 9.09
N ALA A 70 -0.93 -18.32 8.20
CA ALA A 70 -1.44 -18.46 6.83
C ALA A 70 -0.79 -19.61 6.06
N ALA A 71 0.53 -19.79 6.21
CA ALA A 71 1.24 -20.87 5.53
C ALA A 71 0.78 -22.27 5.98
N ALA A 72 0.49 -22.46 7.28
CA ALA A 72 0.02 -23.73 7.80
C ALA A 72 -1.40 -24.03 7.30
N TRP A 73 -2.31 -23.05 7.41
CA TRP A 73 -3.69 -23.22 6.93
C TRP A 73 -3.80 -23.37 5.41
N ALA A 74 -2.92 -22.72 4.63
CA ALA A 74 -2.85 -22.94 3.20
C ALA A 74 -2.35 -24.36 2.85
N GLN A 75 -1.45 -24.94 3.66
CA GLN A 75 -1.03 -26.33 3.49
C GLN A 75 -2.17 -27.30 3.81
N ASP A 76 -2.91 -27.07 4.90
CA ASP A 76 -4.08 -27.88 5.25
C ASP A 76 -5.16 -27.81 4.17
N TRP A 77 -5.43 -26.61 3.65
CA TRP A 77 -6.34 -26.45 2.52
C TRP A 77 -5.87 -27.26 1.29
N ARG A 78 -4.57 -27.23 0.94
CA ARG A 78 -4.05 -28.06 -0.16
C ARG A 78 -4.13 -29.57 0.08
N LEU A 79 -4.16 -30.03 1.33
CA LEU A 79 -4.38 -31.45 1.62
C LEU A 79 -5.82 -31.86 1.32
N VAL A 80 -6.78 -30.96 1.57
CA VAL A 80 -8.20 -31.18 1.30
C VAL A 80 -8.54 -30.95 -0.17
N GLU A 81 -7.92 -29.96 -0.80
CA GLU A 81 -8.14 -29.57 -2.20
C GLU A 81 -6.78 -29.41 -2.93
N PRO A 82 -6.16 -30.51 -3.40
CA PRO A 82 -4.82 -30.49 -4.00
C PRO A 82 -4.68 -29.61 -5.24
N GLU A 83 -5.75 -29.52 -6.04
CA GLU A 83 -5.82 -28.76 -7.29
C GLU A 83 -6.21 -27.29 -7.08
N SER A 84 -6.41 -26.84 -5.84
CA SER A 84 -6.80 -25.45 -5.54
C SER A 84 -5.66 -24.47 -5.85
N ARG A 85 -5.86 -23.67 -6.90
CA ARG A 85 -4.96 -22.57 -7.30
C ARG A 85 -4.89 -21.48 -6.23
N ASP A 86 -6.01 -21.21 -5.56
CA ASP A 86 -6.09 -20.22 -4.49
C ASP A 86 -5.27 -20.64 -3.27
N ALA A 87 -5.36 -21.91 -2.87
CA ALA A 87 -4.56 -22.45 -1.78
C ALA A 87 -3.06 -22.39 -2.09
N GLY A 88 -2.68 -22.70 -3.34
CA GLY A 88 -1.31 -22.55 -3.84
C GLY A 88 -0.80 -21.10 -3.77
N THR A 89 -1.62 -20.15 -4.20
CA THR A 89 -1.26 -18.72 -4.22
C THR A 89 -1.16 -18.14 -2.82
N LEU A 90 -2.10 -18.47 -1.92
CA LEU A 90 -2.04 -18.08 -0.51
C LEU A 90 -0.76 -18.63 0.16
N LEU A 91 -0.41 -19.89 -0.11
CA LEU A 91 0.82 -20.48 0.39
C LEU A 91 2.06 -19.74 -0.11
N ALA A 92 2.10 -19.37 -1.40
CA ALA A 92 3.20 -18.60 -1.98
C ALA A 92 3.36 -17.23 -1.29
N CYS A 93 2.27 -16.46 -1.16
CA CYS A 93 2.25 -15.18 -0.43
C CYS A 93 2.71 -15.34 1.02
N ALA A 94 2.21 -16.36 1.73
CA ALA A 94 2.58 -16.62 3.12
C ALA A 94 4.06 -16.97 3.28
N LEU A 95 4.63 -17.75 2.35
CA LEU A 95 6.06 -18.08 2.36
C LEU A 95 6.93 -16.85 2.06
N VAL A 96 6.50 -15.95 1.18
CA VAL A 96 7.18 -14.66 0.95
C VAL A 96 7.24 -13.85 2.25
N PHE A 97 6.12 -13.65 2.94
CA PHE A 97 6.12 -12.90 4.21
C PHE A 97 6.87 -13.61 5.33
N ARG A 98 6.95 -14.94 5.31
CA ARG A 98 7.84 -15.65 6.23
C ARG A 98 9.32 -15.43 5.89
N ALA A 99 9.69 -15.42 4.61
CA ALA A 99 11.06 -15.15 4.18
C ALA A 99 11.50 -13.72 4.51
N LEU A 100 10.64 -12.72 4.26
CA LEU A 100 10.87 -11.32 4.64
C LEU A 100 11.07 -11.13 6.15
N ARG A 101 10.47 -12.00 6.97
CA ARG A 101 10.66 -12.03 8.44
C ARG A 101 11.83 -12.89 8.90
N GLY A 102 12.64 -13.44 7.99
CA GLY A 102 13.74 -14.36 8.32
C GLY A 102 13.28 -15.74 8.83
N LYS A 103 12.00 -16.09 8.68
CA LYS A 103 11.37 -17.34 9.18
C LYS A 103 11.22 -18.43 8.11
N ALA A 104 11.74 -18.19 6.91
CA ALA A 104 11.80 -19.15 5.80
C ALA A 104 12.95 -18.79 4.85
N ARG A 105 13.43 -19.77 4.07
CA ARG A 105 14.43 -19.53 3.03
C ARG A 105 13.76 -18.86 1.81
N PRO A 106 14.33 -17.77 1.25
CA PRO A 106 13.80 -17.10 0.06
C PRO A 106 13.53 -18.06 -1.11
N GLN A 107 14.42 -19.02 -1.36
CA GLN A 107 14.31 -20.00 -2.44
C GLN A 107 13.04 -20.86 -2.34
N LYS A 108 12.56 -21.14 -1.11
CA LYS A 108 11.31 -21.87 -0.90
C LYS A 108 10.09 -21.03 -1.28
N ALA A 109 10.13 -19.73 -0.96
CA ALA A 109 9.08 -18.79 -1.34
C ALA A 109 9.05 -18.60 -2.86
N GLU A 110 10.21 -18.42 -3.49
CA GLU A 110 10.32 -18.32 -4.95
C GLU A 110 9.83 -19.58 -5.67
N ALA A 111 10.18 -20.78 -5.19
CA ALA A 111 9.71 -22.03 -5.76
C ALA A 111 8.18 -22.15 -5.67
N ALA A 112 7.59 -21.74 -4.53
CA ALA A 112 6.13 -21.70 -4.37
C ALA A 112 5.47 -20.68 -5.32
N CYS A 113 6.05 -19.48 -5.47
CA CYS A 113 5.56 -18.47 -6.42
C CYS A 113 5.60 -18.99 -7.86
N ARG A 114 6.72 -19.61 -8.28
CA ARG A 114 6.85 -20.21 -9.62
C ARG A 114 5.84 -21.33 -9.87
N ALA A 115 5.64 -22.22 -8.89
CA ALA A 115 4.65 -23.29 -9.00
C ALA A 115 3.22 -22.72 -9.11
N SER A 116 2.90 -21.69 -8.32
CA SER A 116 1.61 -21.02 -8.36
C SER A 116 1.37 -20.29 -9.68
N ALA A 117 2.38 -19.60 -10.20
CA ALA A 117 2.34 -18.94 -11.50
C ALA A 117 2.13 -19.94 -12.66
N ALA A 118 2.72 -21.12 -12.58
CA ALA A 118 2.52 -22.18 -13.57
C ALA A 118 1.09 -22.75 -13.51
N ALA A 119 0.50 -22.86 -12.32
CA ALA A 119 -0.85 -23.37 -12.13
C ALA A 119 -1.95 -22.37 -12.55
N ALA A 120 -1.66 -21.06 -12.48
CA ALA A 120 -2.57 -19.99 -12.88
C ALA A 120 -1.83 -18.95 -13.76
N PRO A 121 -1.58 -19.24 -15.05
CA PRO A 121 -0.73 -18.39 -15.89
C PRO A 121 -1.23 -16.96 -16.11
N ALA A 122 -2.54 -16.72 -15.97
CA ALA A 122 -3.15 -15.39 -16.10
C ALA A 122 -3.08 -14.56 -14.81
N ASP A 123 -2.98 -15.21 -13.65
CA ASP A 123 -2.98 -14.53 -12.35
C ASP A 123 -1.65 -13.80 -12.12
N PRO A 124 -1.63 -12.46 -11.94
CA PRO A 124 -0.41 -11.72 -11.65
C PRO A 124 0.06 -11.89 -10.20
N THR A 125 -0.78 -12.39 -9.29
CA THR A 125 -0.53 -12.40 -7.83
C THR A 125 0.73 -13.18 -7.43
N PRO A 126 1.03 -14.37 -8.01
CA PRO A 126 2.29 -15.05 -7.71
C PRO A 126 3.53 -14.22 -8.09
N TRP A 127 3.46 -13.46 -9.19
CA TRP A 127 4.53 -12.57 -9.63
C TRP A 127 4.64 -11.33 -8.72
N LEU A 128 3.50 -10.78 -8.29
CA LEU A 128 3.45 -9.71 -7.29
C LEU A 128 4.09 -10.15 -5.97
N ALA A 129 3.79 -11.36 -5.50
CA ALA A 129 4.39 -11.91 -4.29
C ALA A 129 5.90 -12.06 -4.43
N GLN A 130 6.37 -12.54 -5.58
CA GLN A 130 7.80 -12.64 -5.85
C GLN A 130 8.46 -11.25 -5.99
N LEU A 131 7.78 -10.26 -6.56
CA LEU A 131 8.23 -8.86 -6.65
C LEU A 131 8.42 -8.24 -5.26
N LEU A 132 7.49 -8.49 -4.33
CA LEU A 132 7.62 -8.07 -2.92
C LEU A 132 8.89 -8.63 -2.27
N LEU A 133 9.19 -9.91 -2.52
CA LEU A 133 10.40 -10.54 -2.02
C LEU A 133 11.66 -9.94 -2.64
N ALA A 134 11.68 -9.82 -3.97
CA ALA A 134 12.83 -9.32 -4.73
C ALA A 134 13.14 -7.85 -4.43
N ARG A 135 12.12 -7.01 -4.21
CA ARG A 135 12.34 -5.62 -3.79
C ARG A 135 13.20 -5.53 -2.52
N SER A 136 13.00 -6.46 -1.59
CA SER A 136 13.67 -6.43 -0.28
C SER A 136 14.99 -7.21 -0.26
N LEU A 137 15.05 -8.35 -0.96
CA LEU A 137 16.17 -9.32 -0.85
C LEU A 137 16.82 -9.66 -2.19
N GLY A 138 16.27 -9.19 -3.30
CA GLY A 138 16.70 -9.54 -4.65
C GLY A 138 17.60 -8.50 -5.30
N ALA A 139 18.16 -8.88 -6.44
CA ALA A 139 18.90 -7.98 -7.30
C ALA A 139 17.96 -7.07 -8.08
N GLU A 140 18.49 -5.97 -8.61
CA GLU A 140 17.69 -4.97 -9.32
C GLU A 140 17.07 -5.52 -10.60
N GLU A 141 17.81 -6.36 -11.32
CA GLU A 141 17.37 -7.01 -12.55
C GLU A 141 16.17 -7.93 -12.30
N ASP A 142 16.13 -8.58 -11.13
CA ASP A 142 14.99 -9.40 -10.71
C ASP A 142 13.75 -8.56 -10.46
N VAL A 143 13.88 -7.39 -9.83
CA VAL A 143 12.73 -6.50 -9.57
C VAL A 143 12.10 -6.06 -10.89
N VAL A 144 12.91 -5.60 -11.86
CA VAL A 144 12.42 -5.16 -13.18
C VAL A 144 11.76 -6.32 -13.92
N ARG A 145 12.43 -7.48 -13.98
CA ARG A 145 11.89 -8.68 -14.65
C ARG A 145 10.57 -9.14 -14.05
N LEU A 146 10.43 -9.11 -12.72
CA LEU A 146 9.20 -9.52 -12.03
C LEU A 146 8.08 -8.50 -12.20
N PHE A 147 8.40 -7.21 -12.19
CA PHE A 147 7.45 -6.16 -12.52
C PHE A 147 6.89 -6.33 -13.94
N ASP A 148 7.74 -6.63 -14.93
CA ASP A 148 7.27 -6.91 -16.29
C ASP A 148 6.37 -8.15 -16.37
N GLN A 149 6.60 -9.18 -15.56
CA GLN A 149 5.70 -10.34 -15.49
C GLN A 149 4.31 -9.99 -14.95
N VAL A 150 4.23 -9.07 -13.99
CA VAL A 150 2.95 -8.55 -13.49
C VAL A 150 2.28 -7.70 -14.58
N ARG A 151 3.01 -6.74 -15.15
CA ARG A 151 2.51 -5.80 -16.16
C ARG A 151 2.06 -6.50 -17.45
N HIS A 152 2.68 -7.61 -17.82
CA HIS A 152 2.25 -8.42 -18.96
C HIS A 152 0.84 -9.01 -18.78
N ARG A 153 0.42 -9.26 -17.54
CA ARG A 153 -0.89 -9.84 -17.19
C ARG A 153 -1.92 -8.79 -16.84
N HIS A 154 -1.49 -7.80 -16.08
CA HIS A 154 -2.31 -6.67 -15.65
C HIS A 154 -1.48 -5.38 -15.77
N PRO A 155 -1.54 -4.69 -16.93
CA PRO A 155 -0.70 -3.54 -17.23
C PRO A 155 -0.79 -2.40 -16.22
N GLU A 156 -1.91 -2.28 -15.52
CA GLU A 156 -2.18 -1.20 -14.59
C GLU A 156 -2.08 -1.61 -13.11
N HIS A 157 -1.54 -2.81 -12.83
CA HIS A 157 -1.56 -3.37 -11.48
C HIS A 157 -0.96 -2.40 -10.46
N HIS A 158 -1.83 -1.84 -9.62
CA HIS A 158 -1.54 -0.71 -8.75
C HIS A 158 -0.40 -1.00 -7.79
N HIS A 159 -0.50 -2.12 -7.07
CA HIS A 159 0.50 -2.48 -6.07
C HIS A 159 1.89 -2.69 -6.69
N ALA A 160 1.96 -3.29 -7.89
CA ALA A 160 3.23 -3.52 -8.57
C ALA A 160 3.91 -2.20 -8.98
N HIS A 161 3.14 -1.22 -9.45
CA HIS A 161 3.65 0.12 -9.79
C HIS A 161 4.23 0.83 -8.56
N HIS A 162 3.56 0.74 -7.40
CA HIS A 162 4.10 1.30 -6.15
C HIS A 162 5.43 0.64 -5.76
N LEU A 163 5.55 -0.68 -5.93
CA LEU A 163 6.77 -1.41 -5.57
C LEU A 163 7.96 -1.02 -6.45
N ILE A 164 7.79 -0.98 -7.77
CA ILE A 164 8.87 -0.60 -8.68
C ILE A 164 9.22 0.89 -8.52
N LEU A 165 8.23 1.77 -8.37
CA LEU A 165 8.45 3.20 -8.20
C LEU A 165 9.28 3.48 -6.96
N ALA A 166 8.94 2.85 -5.84
CA ALA A 166 9.69 3.01 -4.61
C ALA A 166 11.09 2.38 -4.67
N ARG A 167 11.29 1.30 -5.45
CA ARG A 167 12.64 0.77 -5.74
C ARG A 167 13.46 1.75 -6.59
N LEU A 168 12.86 2.35 -7.61
CA LEU A 168 13.50 3.39 -8.43
C LEU A 168 13.85 4.60 -7.56
N ALA A 169 12.96 4.98 -6.62
CA ALA A 169 13.20 6.05 -5.64
C ALA A 169 14.48 5.87 -4.82
N GLU A 170 14.87 4.62 -4.54
CA GLU A 170 16.07 4.29 -3.76
C GLU A 170 17.38 4.43 -4.56
N ARG A 171 17.31 4.55 -5.89
CA ARG A 171 18.51 4.77 -6.72
C ARG A 171 19.11 6.15 -6.45
N ARG A 172 20.45 6.20 -6.52
CA ARG A 172 21.28 7.41 -6.42
C ARG A 172 20.88 8.32 -5.23
N PRO A 173 20.85 7.82 -3.98
CA PRO A 173 20.43 8.61 -2.82
C PRO A 173 21.32 9.84 -2.58
N GLY A 174 22.60 9.78 -2.99
CA GLY A 174 23.54 10.90 -2.90
C GLY A 174 23.40 11.97 -4.00
N ALA A 175 22.49 11.80 -4.97
CA ALA A 175 22.26 12.81 -6.01
C ALA A 175 21.45 14.02 -5.51
N GLY A 176 20.97 14.00 -4.25
CA GLY A 176 20.15 15.06 -3.69
C GLY A 176 18.82 15.22 -4.44
N GLN A 177 18.23 16.42 -4.41
CA GLN A 177 16.92 16.74 -4.99
C GLN A 177 16.81 16.60 -6.53
N ASP A 178 17.77 15.97 -7.24
CA ASP A 178 17.85 15.86 -8.70
C ASP A 178 16.47 15.93 -9.40
N PRO A 179 16.10 17.09 -10.00
CA PRO A 179 14.79 17.26 -10.61
C PRO A 179 14.54 16.34 -11.81
N LEU A 180 15.60 15.75 -12.38
CA LEU A 180 15.57 14.81 -13.50
C LEU A 180 15.72 13.36 -13.04
N HIS A 181 15.47 13.10 -11.76
CA HIS A 181 15.55 11.74 -11.27
C HIS A 181 14.53 10.83 -11.98
N GLU A 182 15.01 9.70 -12.49
CA GLU A 182 14.26 8.71 -13.29
C GLU A 182 12.92 8.24 -12.70
N VAL A 183 12.71 8.36 -11.39
CA VAL A 183 11.42 7.96 -10.78
C VAL A 183 10.30 8.90 -11.20
N TYR A 184 10.61 10.18 -11.41
CA TYR A 184 9.61 11.16 -11.84
C TYR A 184 9.20 10.90 -13.28
N ASP A 185 10.16 10.54 -14.14
CA ASP A 185 9.89 10.21 -15.54
C ASP A 185 9.12 8.89 -15.64
N PHE A 186 9.49 7.87 -14.85
CA PHE A 186 8.74 6.62 -14.77
C PHE A 186 7.29 6.85 -14.29
N ALA A 187 7.10 7.65 -13.24
CA ALA A 187 5.77 7.91 -12.70
C ALA A 187 4.88 8.72 -13.66
N ALA A 188 5.45 9.72 -14.34
CA ALA A 188 4.75 10.48 -15.38
C ALA A 188 4.37 9.57 -16.55
N TRP A 189 5.33 8.78 -17.06
CA TRP A 189 5.09 7.83 -18.14
C TRP A 189 3.99 6.82 -17.78
N ALA A 190 4.05 6.21 -16.59
CA ALA A 190 3.07 5.22 -16.17
C ALA A 190 1.65 5.83 -16.03
N ALA A 191 1.55 7.05 -15.51
CA ALA A 191 0.28 7.78 -15.44
C ALA A 191 -0.26 8.15 -16.83
N GLU A 192 0.60 8.56 -17.76
CA GLU A 192 0.23 8.92 -19.13
C GLU A 192 -0.21 7.74 -19.99
N GLN A 193 0.36 6.54 -19.75
CA GLN A 193 -0.03 5.33 -20.48
C GLN A 193 -1.31 4.68 -19.96
N ALA A 194 -1.74 5.02 -18.75
CA ALA A 194 -2.92 4.45 -18.14
C ALA A 194 -4.22 5.10 -18.67
N PRO A 195 -5.33 4.35 -18.79
CA PRO A 195 -6.68 4.89 -18.88
C PRO A 195 -6.96 6.04 -17.92
N ALA A 196 -7.83 6.96 -18.35
CA ALA A 196 -8.12 8.20 -17.61
C ALA A 196 -8.71 7.96 -16.20
N ASP A 197 -9.42 6.84 -16.00
CA ASP A 197 -10.02 6.45 -14.72
C ASP A 197 -9.10 5.60 -13.83
N SER A 198 -7.87 5.36 -14.29
CA SER A 198 -6.88 4.53 -13.59
C SER A 198 -6.30 5.20 -12.34
N PRO A 199 -6.19 4.47 -11.21
CA PRO A 199 -5.53 5.00 -10.01
C PRO A 199 -4.03 5.29 -10.22
N LEU A 200 -3.43 4.84 -11.32
CA LEU A 200 -2.04 5.15 -11.65
C LEU A 200 -1.80 6.65 -11.91
N ALA A 201 -2.84 7.45 -12.14
CA ALA A 201 -2.74 8.91 -12.21
C ALA A 201 -2.11 9.55 -10.95
N VAL A 202 -2.16 8.87 -9.80
CA VAL A 202 -1.56 9.35 -8.54
C VAL A 202 -0.06 9.05 -8.42
N LEU A 203 0.52 8.19 -9.27
CA LEU A 203 1.93 7.77 -9.16
C LEU A 203 2.93 8.94 -9.06
N PRO A 204 2.76 10.08 -9.77
CA PRO A 204 3.64 11.24 -9.58
C PRO A 204 3.71 11.75 -8.14
N VAL A 205 2.60 11.71 -7.38
CA VAL A 205 2.58 12.08 -5.94
C VAL A 205 3.39 11.08 -5.13
N ILE A 206 3.25 9.80 -5.44
CA ILE A 206 3.97 8.72 -4.77
C ILE A 206 5.47 8.79 -5.06
N ALA A 207 5.86 9.13 -6.29
CA ALA A 207 7.25 9.36 -6.66
C ALA A 207 7.87 10.47 -5.82
N HIS A 208 7.15 11.57 -5.62
CA HIS A 208 7.59 12.65 -4.73
C HIS A 208 7.72 12.18 -3.28
N ALA A 209 6.76 11.42 -2.75
CA ALA A 209 6.81 10.94 -1.37
C ALA A 209 7.93 9.92 -1.12
N GLU A 210 8.12 8.97 -2.05
CA GLU A 210 9.20 7.99 -1.98
C GLU A 210 10.57 8.66 -2.15
N ARG A 211 10.68 9.70 -2.98
CA ARG A 211 11.89 10.52 -3.06
C ARG A 211 12.16 11.28 -1.79
N TYR A 212 11.15 11.92 -1.22
CA TYR A 212 11.29 12.60 0.07
C TYR A 212 11.84 11.63 1.13
N ARG A 213 11.26 10.42 1.24
CA ARG A 213 11.73 9.39 2.16
C ARG A 213 13.22 9.11 2.00
N VAL A 214 13.68 8.90 0.78
CA VAL A 214 15.08 8.57 0.48
C VAL A 214 16.01 9.76 0.75
N LEU A 215 15.62 10.98 0.38
CA LEU A 215 16.42 12.17 0.59
C LEU A 215 16.54 12.56 2.07
N ALA A 216 15.44 12.44 2.82
CA ALA A 216 15.44 12.71 4.24
C ALA A 216 16.26 11.66 5.01
N ALA A 217 16.16 10.38 4.64
CA ALA A 217 17.01 9.33 5.20
C ALA A 217 18.50 9.53 4.87
N ALA A 218 18.82 10.09 3.70
CA ALA A 218 20.19 10.43 3.30
C ALA A 218 20.71 11.75 3.91
N GLY A 219 19.89 12.47 4.70
CA GLY A 219 20.25 13.76 5.29
C GLY A 219 20.31 14.92 4.30
N SER A 220 19.83 14.73 3.07
CA SER A 220 19.72 15.78 2.05
C SER A 220 18.47 16.64 2.21
N GLU A 221 17.46 16.13 2.92
CA GLU A 221 16.23 16.84 3.27
C GLU A 221 15.97 16.83 4.78
N SER A 222 15.11 17.75 5.23
CA SER A 222 14.62 17.74 6.60
C SER A 222 13.84 16.45 6.90
N VAL A 223 14.11 15.88 8.07
CA VAL A 223 13.33 14.76 8.63
C VAL A 223 11.92 15.19 9.06
N ILE A 224 11.66 16.50 9.14
CA ILE A 224 10.32 17.07 9.32
C ILE A 224 9.79 17.41 7.92
N PRO A 225 8.75 16.72 7.41
CA PRO A 225 8.28 16.92 6.04
C PRO A 225 7.87 18.35 5.70
N GLN A 226 7.30 19.08 6.67
CA GLN A 226 6.83 20.46 6.49
C GLN A 226 8.00 21.45 6.33
N ASP A 227 9.16 21.14 6.91
CA ASP A 227 10.36 21.98 6.83
C ASP A 227 11.20 21.65 5.59
N SER A 228 10.80 20.63 4.81
CA SER A 228 11.50 20.22 3.59
C SER A 228 11.07 21.08 2.41
N GLY A 229 12.05 21.64 1.71
CA GLY A 229 11.83 22.39 0.47
C GLY A 229 11.32 21.52 -0.69
N HIS A 230 11.36 20.20 -0.53
CA HIS A 230 10.96 19.19 -1.52
C HIS A 230 9.51 19.36 -2.01
N TRP A 231 8.61 19.80 -1.12
CA TRP A 231 7.18 19.96 -1.40
C TRP A 231 6.83 21.33 -2.00
N ALA A 232 7.69 22.34 -1.83
CA ALA A 232 7.41 23.74 -2.20
C ALA A 232 7.82 24.11 -3.64
N GLY A 233 8.61 23.25 -4.30
CA GLY A 233 9.09 23.46 -5.67
C GLY A 233 7.96 23.63 -6.70
N ARG A 234 8.21 24.38 -7.78
CA ARG A 234 7.21 24.59 -8.85
C ARG A 234 6.69 23.27 -9.44
N ARG A 235 7.60 22.33 -9.71
CA ARG A 235 7.26 20.99 -10.24
C ARG A 235 6.38 20.22 -9.25
N ALA A 236 6.75 20.18 -7.98
CA ALA A 236 5.98 19.51 -6.94
C ALA A 236 4.55 20.08 -6.86
N ARG A 237 4.40 21.41 -6.79
CA ARG A 237 3.08 22.06 -6.77
C ARG A 237 2.22 21.73 -7.99
N GLN A 238 2.82 21.70 -9.19
CA GLN A 238 2.08 21.32 -10.41
C GLN A 238 1.60 19.87 -10.34
N VAL A 239 2.46 18.95 -9.88
CA VAL A 239 2.10 17.53 -9.69
C VAL A 239 0.98 17.37 -8.68
N MET A 240 1.10 17.99 -7.49
CA MET A 240 0.09 17.88 -6.44
C MET A 240 -1.24 18.51 -6.86
N LYS A 241 -1.20 19.60 -7.64
CA LYS A 241 -2.41 20.20 -8.21
C LYS A 241 -3.08 19.24 -9.19
N ALA A 242 -2.35 18.73 -10.17
CA ALA A 242 -2.90 17.82 -11.19
C ALA A 242 -3.50 16.55 -10.57
N ALA A 243 -2.82 15.94 -9.59
CA ALA A 243 -3.33 14.75 -8.91
C ALA A 243 -4.56 15.04 -8.05
N PHE A 244 -4.64 16.22 -7.43
CA PHE A 244 -5.83 16.63 -6.66
C PHE A 244 -7.02 16.94 -7.56
N ASP A 245 -6.79 17.63 -8.68
CA ASP A 245 -7.85 17.90 -9.68
C ASP A 245 -8.37 16.57 -10.26
N TRP A 246 -7.46 15.65 -10.63
CA TRP A 246 -7.85 14.31 -11.07
C TRP A 246 -8.66 13.57 -10.00
N TRP A 247 -8.23 13.63 -8.73
CA TRP A 247 -8.96 13.00 -7.63
C TRP A 247 -10.37 13.59 -7.44
N LEU A 248 -10.56 14.89 -7.67
CA LEU A 248 -11.89 15.52 -7.59
C LEU A 248 -12.83 15.03 -8.71
N GLU A 249 -12.27 14.72 -9.88
CA GLU A 249 -13.01 14.19 -11.03
C GLU A 249 -13.17 12.67 -10.98
N TRP A 250 -12.42 11.99 -10.11
CA TRP A 250 -12.43 10.54 -10.00
C TRP A 250 -13.68 10.04 -9.26
N GLU A 251 -14.64 9.54 -10.03
CA GLU A 251 -15.91 9.01 -9.51
C GLU A 251 -15.80 7.58 -8.94
N ARG A 252 -14.67 6.89 -9.16
CA ARG A 252 -14.45 5.49 -8.77
C ARG A 252 -13.87 5.37 -7.38
N GLU A 253 -14.75 5.31 -6.38
CA GLU A 253 -14.33 5.08 -4.99
C GLU A 253 -14.06 3.59 -4.67
N ASP A 254 -14.12 2.70 -5.66
CA ASP A 254 -14.17 1.25 -5.51
C ASP A 254 -12.83 0.53 -5.64
N HIS A 255 -11.74 1.23 -6.03
CA HIS A 255 -10.45 0.57 -6.17
C HIS A 255 -9.94 0.05 -4.80
N PRO A 256 -9.54 -1.23 -4.69
CA PRO A 256 -9.21 -1.89 -3.40
C PRO A 256 -8.07 -1.25 -2.62
N ARG A 257 -7.27 -0.40 -3.27
CA ARG A 257 -6.12 0.28 -2.68
C ARG A 257 -6.26 1.80 -2.66
N GLY A 258 -7.43 2.35 -3.00
CA GLY A 258 -7.65 3.81 -3.08
C GLY A 258 -7.38 4.55 -1.76
N ARG A 259 -7.53 3.88 -0.61
CA ARG A 259 -7.13 4.47 0.69
C ARG A 259 -5.65 4.78 0.79
N ILE A 260 -4.79 3.99 0.14
CA ILE A 260 -3.34 4.27 0.12
C ILE A 260 -3.11 5.58 -0.62
N ASP A 261 -3.71 5.74 -1.80
CA ASP A 261 -3.54 6.92 -2.64
C ASP A 261 -4.03 8.19 -1.95
N LEU A 262 -5.18 8.11 -1.27
CA LEU A 262 -5.69 9.19 -0.44
C LEU A 262 -4.71 9.58 0.67
N ASN A 263 -4.09 8.62 1.35
CA ASN A 263 -3.11 8.92 2.39
C ASN A 263 -1.84 9.58 1.81
N PHE A 264 -1.37 9.15 0.63
CA PHE A 264 -0.26 9.81 -0.08
C PHE A 264 -0.59 11.23 -0.50
N LEU A 265 -1.78 11.45 -1.08
CA LEU A 265 -2.23 12.77 -1.51
C LEU A 265 -2.46 13.70 -0.32
N ALA A 266 -3.07 13.22 0.77
CA ALA A 266 -3.29 13.99 1.99
C ALA A 266 -1.96 14.41 2.64
N HIS A 267 -1.00 13.49 2.72
CA HIS A 267 0.34 13.79 3.22
C HIS A 267 1.00 14.87 2.36
N ALA A 268 0.96 14.74 1.03
CA ALA A 268 1.55 15.72 0.13
C ALA A 268 0.90 17.10 0.27
N LYS A 269 -0.44 17.18 0.29
CA LYS A 269 -1.18 18.45 0.46
C LYS A 269 -0.95 19.09 1.82
N PHE A 270 -0.81 18.28 2.86
CA PHE A 270 -0.47 18.77 4.18
C PHE A 270 0.96 19.34 4.21
N CYS A 271 1.94 18.67 3.60
CA CYS A 271 3.31 19.18 3.50
C CYS A 271 3.43 20.41 2.59
N GLU A 272 2.59 20.53 1.56
CA GLU A 272 2.47 21.72 0.71
C GLU A 272 1.88 22.94 1.45
N GLY A 273 1.30 22.74 2.65
CA GLY A 273 0.61 23.79 3.40
C GLY A 273 -0.81 24.09 2.90
N ARG A 274 -1.41 23.21 2.09
CA ARG A 274 -2.78 23.34 1.55
C ARG A 274 -3.81 22.76 2.52
N ALA A 275 -3.99 23.41 3.66
CA ALA A 275 -4.82 22.90 4.77
C ALA A 275 -6.26 22.52 4.37
N ALA A 276 -6.93 23.32 3.54
CA ALA A 276 -8.30 23.06 3.10
C ALA A 276 -8.41 21.80 2.20
N GLU A 277 -7.46 21.61 1.28
CA GLU A 277 -7.40 20.42 0.41
C GLU A 277 -7.05 19.18 1.23
N ALA A 278 -6.10 19.29 2.16
CA ALA A 278 -5.76 18.23 3.09
C ALA A 278 -6.96 17.83 3.97
N ALA A 279 -7.74 18.80 4.46
CA ALA A 279 -8.94 18.54 5.25
C ALA A 279 -9.98 17.71 4.48
N ALA A 280 -10.24 18.05 3.21
CA ALA A 280 -11.15 17.28 2.35
C ALA A 280 -10.70 15.82 2.21
N LEU A 281 -9.39 15.60 2.01
CA LEU A 281 -8.82 14.26 1.92
C LEU A 281 -8.89 13.51 3.25
N PHE A 282 -8.63 14.15 4.40
CA PHE A 282 -8.77 13.52 5.72
C PHE A 282 -10.21 13.11 6.05
N HIS A 283 -11.20 13.91 5.64
CA HIS A 283 -12.60 13.51 5.74
C HIS A 283 -12.86 12.25 4.92
N ARG A 284 -12.34 12.19 3.69
CA ARG A 284 -12.49 11.04 2.82
C ARG A 284 -11.79 9.81 3.37
N ILE A 285 -10.56 9.92 3.86
CA ILE A 285 -9.78 8.83 4.47
C ILE A 285 -10.53 8.21 5.66
N GLY A 286 -11.23 9.01 6.46
CA GLY A 286 -11.98 8.50 7.61
C GLY A 286 -11.07 7.82 8.63
N PRO A 287 -11.33 6.56 9.03
CA PRO A 287 -10.49 5.82 9.98
C PRO A 287 -9.32 5.07 9.33
N TYR A 288 -9.20 5.08 8.00
CA TYR A 288 -8.31 4.19 7.24
C TYR A 288 -6.91 4.80 7.01
N ALA A 289 -6.19 5.09 8.10
CA ALA A 289 -4.80 5.52 8.00
C ALA A 289 -3.87 4.38 7.58
N THR A 290 -2.81 4.72 6.85
CA THR A 290 -1.80 3.77 6.37
C THR A 290 -0.45 4.02 7.03
N GLU A 291 0.45 3.04 6.98
CA GLU A 291 1.82 3.21 7.49
C GLU A 291 2.60 4.22 6.66
N ALA A 292 2.79 3.94 5.37
CA ALA A 292 3.31 4.91 4.41
C ALA A 292 2.17 5.79 3.88
N PRO A 293 2.38 7.10 3.70
CA PRO A 293 3.65 7.83 3.86
C PRO A 293 3.89 8.38 5.27
N TRP A 294 2.98 8.16 6.22
CA TRP A 294 3.02 8.81 7.55
C TRP A 294 4.23 8.40 8.40
N SER A 295 4.84 7.25 8.10
CA SER A 295 6.10 6.82 8.70
C SER A 295 7.33 7.51 8.13
N TYR A 296 7.23 8.34 7.07
CA TYR A 296 8.42 8.89 6.41
C TYR A 296 9.08 10.05 7.21
N PRO A 297 10.43 10.12 7.25
CA PRO A 297 11.34 9.04 6.90
C PRO A 297 11.31 7.89 7.94
N ASP A 298 11.25 8.20 9.24
CA ASP A 298 11.21 7.22 10.34
C ASP A 298 10.34 7.72 11.52
N ARG A 299 9.15 8.23 11.20
CA ARG A 299 8.17 8.76 12.17
C ARG A 299 7.23 7.66 12.65
N ASP A 300 6.60 7.86 13.82
CA ASP A 300 5.43 7.04 14.17
C ASP A 300 4.25 7.41 13.25
N PRO A 301 3.74 6.48 12.43
CA PRO A 301 2.69 6.77 11.46
C PRO A 301 1.35 7.16 12.10
N ARG A 302 1.02 6.66 13.30
CA ARG A 302 -0.24 7.04 13.97
C ARG A 302 -0.16 8.47 14.46
N ASP A 303 0.89 8.80 15.20
CA ASP A 303 1.07 10.13 15.74
C ASP A 303 1.19 11.17 14.62
N ALA A 304 1.91 10.85 13.54
CA ALA A 304 2.04 11.72 12.37
C ALA A 304 0.70 11.95 11.66
N PHE A 305 -0.10 10.90 11.44
CA PHE A 305 -1.42 11.02 10.82
C PHE A 305 -2.39 11.82 11.71
N GLU A 306 -2.48 11.49 13.00
CA GLU A 306 -3.41 12.14 13.92
C GLU A 306 -3.08 13.62 14.09
N TRP A 307 -1.80 13.96 14.20
CA TRP A 307 -1.35 15.36 14.25
C TRP A 307 -1.70 16.11 12.97
N ALA A 308 -1.35 15.56 11.80
CA ALA A 308 -1.62 16.19 10.52
C ALA A 308 -3.12 16.39 10.29
N ARG A 309 -3.93 15.39 10.66
CA ARG A 309 -5.38 15.46 10.60
C ARG A 309 -5.94 16.54 11.52
N ALA A 310 -5.48 16.60 12.77
CA ALA A 310 -5.94 17.62 13.71
C ALA A 310 -5.57 19.03 13.23
N ALA A 311 -4.37 19.21 12.71
CA ALA A 311 -3.89 20.48 12.19
C ALA A 311 -4.71 20.94 10.97
N ALA A 312 -4.95 20.05 10.01
CA ALA A 312 -5.73 20.37 8.81
C ALA A 312 -7.21 20.66 9.12
N LEU A 313 -7.79 19.98 10.11
CA LEU A 313 -9.18 20.17 10.54
C LEU A 313 -9.38 21.34 11.52
N GLY A 314 -8.31 22.06 11.91
CA GLY A 314 -8.38 23.16 12.86
C GLY A 314 -8.69 22.71 14.30
N SER A 315 -8.34 21.47 14.65
CA SER A 315 -8.56 20.86 15.97
C SER A 315 -7.27 20.50 16.70
N ALA A 316 -6.12 21.00 16.23
CA ALA A 316 -4.80 20.81 16.83
C ALA A 316 -4.52 21.82 17.95
#